data_AF-A0A810L4Q2-F1
#
_entry.id   AF-A0A810L4Q2-F1
#
_cell.length_a   1.000
_cell.length_b   1.000
_cell.length_c   1.000
_cell.angle_alpha   90.00
_cell.angle_beta   90.00
_cell.angle_gamma   90.00
#
_symmetry.space_group_name_H-M   'P 1'
#
loop_
_entity.id
_entity.type
_entity.pdbx_description
1 polymer ?
#
loop_
_entity_poly.entity_id
_entity_poly.type
_entity_poly.pdbx_seq_one_letter_code
_entity_poly.pdbx_strand_id
1 'polypeptide(L)' 'MAFEIHTLGGQTHVFDSFECAIQQLAPICEHCSCRVIGHGVEVGSHLYCCAHCARADGGEAAESIRDTVGAHPG' A
#
# COMPACT_ATOMS: atom_id res chain seq x y z
N MET A 1 8.33 -24.67 -1.42
CA MET A 1 8.71 -23.53 -2.29
C MET A 1 8.84 -22.33 -1.37
N ALA A 2 9.88 -21.51 -1.53
CA ALA A 2 10.11 -20.31 -0.73
C ALA A 2 10.58 -19.17 -1.65
N PHE A 3 10.39 -17.94 -1.21
CA PHE A 3 10.80 -16.72 -1.91
C PHE A 3 11.39 -15.72 -0.94
N GLU A 4 12.20 -14.80 -1.48
CA GLU A 4 12.84 -13.73 -0.70
C GLU A 4 12.22 -12.37 -1.04
N ILE A 5 12.07 -11.53 -0.02
CA ILE A 5 11.76 -10.11 -0.17
C ILE A 5 12.96 -9.31 0.32
N HIS A 6 13.49 -8.47 -0.57
CA HIS A 6 14.56 -7.54 -0.29
C HIS A 6 13.97 -6.14 -0.17
N THR A 7 14.10 -5.53 1.00
CA THR A 7 13.56 -4.19 1.27
C THR A 7 14.56 -3.10 0.90
N LEU A 8 14.08 -1.88 0.64
CA LEU A 8 14.95 -0.72 0.40
C LEU A 8 15.88 -0.41 1.59
N GLY A 9 15.52 -0.82 2.81
CA GLY A 9 16.34 -0.70 4.01
C GLY A 9 17.44 -1.77 4.14
N GLY A 10 17.62 -2.62 3.13
CA GLY A 10 18.65 -3.66 3.11
C GLY A 10 18.29 -4.92 3.92
N GLN A 11 17.06 -5.03 4.43
CA GLN A 11 16.60 -6.25 5.09
C GLN A 11 16.15 -7.28 4.07
N THR A 12 16.51 -8.55 4.31
CA THR A 12 16.06 -9.71 3.54
C THR A 12 15.16 -10.59 4.41
N HIS A 13 13.98 -10.92 3.90
CA HIS A 13 13.02 -11.82 4.54
C HIS A 13 12.76 -13.02 3.65
N VAL A 14 12.58 -14.20 4.25
CA VAL A 14 12.24 -15.43 3.52
C VAL A 14 10.85 -15.89 3.95
N PHE A 15 9.99 -16.16 2.98
CA PHE A 15 8.63 -16.65 3.22
C PHE A 15 8.30 -17.80 2.27
N ASP A 16 7.35 -18.64 2.67
CA ASP A 16 6.76 -19.71 1.86
C ASP A 16 5.28 -19.45 1.53
N SER A 17 4.71 -18.34 2.03
CA SER A 17 3.33 -17.89 1.80
C SER A 17 3.25 -16.37 1.59
N PHE A 18 2.54 -15.94 0.56
CA PHE A 18 2.28 -14.53 0.28
C PHE A 18 1.47 -13.85 1.40
N GLU A 19 0.53 -14.57 2.01
CA GLU A 19 -0.29 -14.02 3.10
C GLU A 19 0.58 -13.66 4.31
N CYS A 20 1.52 -14.54 4.69
CA CYS A 20 2.48 -14.29 5.77
C CYS A 20 3.36 -13.07 5.45
N ALA A 21 3.85 -12.98 4.21
CA ALA A 21 4.65 -11.84 3.77
C ALA A 21 3.86 -10.52 3.83
N ILE A 22 2.61 -10.52 3.36
CA ILE A 22 1.72 -9.36 3.37
C ILE A 22 1.40 -8.94 4.81
N GLN A 23 1.09 -9.88 5.70
CA GLN A 23 0.81 -9.55 7.10
C GLN A 23 2.02 -8.92 7.81
N GLN A 24 3.23 -9.39 7.50
CA GLN A 24 4.43 -8.89 8.13
C GLN A 24 4.90 -7.54 7.54
N LEU A 25 4.81 -7.38 6.22
CA LEU A 25 5.51 -6.31 5.51
C LEU A 25 4.61 -5.24 4.89
N ALA A 26 3.34 -5.55 4.57
CA ALA A 26 2.49 -4.59 3.89
C ALA A 26 2.04 -3.48 4.85
N PRO A 27 2.12 -2.20 4.44
CA PRO A 27 1.55 -1.09 5.18
C PRO A 27 0.05 -1.28 5.45
N ILE A 28 -0.45 -0.61 6.48
CA ILE A 28 -1.86 -0.61 6.85
C ILE A 28 -2.49 0.67 6.32
N CYS A 29 -3.62 0.56 5.62
CA CYS A 29 -4.41 1.70 5.23
C CYS A 29 -5.00 2.39 6.46
N GLU A 30 -4.81 3.70 6.55
CA GLU A 30 -5.21 4.49 7.73
C GLU A 30 -6.74 4.63 7.88
N HIS A 31 -7.50 4.35 6.82
CA HIS A 31 -8.97 4.37 6.85
C HIS A 31 -9.60 2.99 7.14
N CYS A 32 -9.31 1.97 6.32
CA CYS A 32 -9.94 0.63 6.43
C CYS A 32 -9.20 -0.35 7.34
N SER A 33 -7.99 -0.03 7.80
CA SER A 33 -7.07 -0.97 8.47
C SER A 33 -6.68 -2.21 7.66
N CYS A 34 -7.00 -2.24 6.37
CA CYS A 34 -6.64 -3.32 5.47
C CYS A 34 -5.20 -3.16 4.95
N ARG A 35 -4.54 -4.28 4.61
CA ARG A 35 -3.16 -4.28 4.10
C ARG A 35 -3.11 -3.71 2.68
N VAL A 36 -2.14 -2.84 2.41
CA VAL A 36 -1.91 -2.25 1.08
C VAL A 36 -1.05 -3.20 0.25
N ILE A 37 -1.66 -3.91 -0.69
CA ILE A 37 -1.01 -4.99 -1.49
C ILE A 37 -0.61 -4.49 -2.91
N GLY A 38 -0.81 -3.19 -3.19
CA GLY A 38 -0.46 -2.54 -4.45
C GLY A 38 0.32 -1.23 -4.23
N HIS A 39 0.26 -0.32 -5.21
CA HIS A 39 0.94 0.98 -5.11
C HIS A 39 0.39 1.86 -3.98
N GLY A 40 -0.84 1.59 -3.53
CA GLY A 40 -1.52 2.44 -2.55
C GLY A 40 -1.80 3.84 -3.11
N VAL A 41 -2.35 4.68 -2.25
CA VAL A 41 -2.56 6.11 -2.50
C VAL A 41 -1.96 6.87 -1.33
N GLU A 42 -1.02 7.76 -1.62
CA GLU A 42 -0.41 8.63 -0.62
C GLU A 42 -1.00 10.04 -0.73
N VAL A 43 -1.48 10.59 0.39
CA VAL A 43 -2.00 11.96 0.48
C VAL A 43 -1.34 12.67 1.65
N GLY A 44 -0.44 13.60 1.36
CA GLY A 44 0.38 14.22 2.39
C GLY A 44 1.29 13.18 3.05
N SER A 45 1.08 12.91 4.33
CA SER A 45 1.80 11.88 5.11
C SER A 45 0.98 10.61 5.35
N HIS A 46 -0.17 10.47 4.69
CA HIS A 46 -1.11 9.39 4.93
C HIS A 46 -1.15 8.38 3.78
N LEU A 47 -1.24 7.09 4.12
CA LEU A 47 -1.28 6.00 3.13
C LEU A 47 -2.60 5.23 3.16
N TYR A 48 -3.18 5.02 1.98
CA TYR A 48 -4.46 4.35 1.79
C TYR A 48 -4.39 3.21 0.78
N CYS A 49 -5.30 2.24 0.91
CA CYS A 49 -5.37 1.11 -0.02
C CYS A 49 -5.93 1.47 -1.39
N CYS A 50 -6.74 2.53 -1.48
CA CYS A 50 -7.39 2.99 -2.71
C CYS A 50 -7.86 4.45 -2.58
N ALA A 51 -8.25 5.04 -3.71
CA ALA A 51 -8.74 6.40 -3.82
C ALA A 51 -10.05 6.62 -3.05
N HIS A 52 -10.88 5.58 -2.89
CA HIS A 52 -12.06 5.68 -2.02
C HIS A 52 -11.67 5.96 -0.57
N CYS A 53 -10.73 5.19 -0.01
CA CYS A 53 -10.25 5.39 1.36
C CYS A 53 -9.54 6.74 1.49
N ALA A 54 -8.73 7.12 0.51
CA ALA A 54 -8.06 8.42 0.51
C ALA A 54 -9.05 9.59 0.49
N ARG A 55 -10.12 9.53 -0.32
CA ARG A 55 -11.16 10.58 -0.35
C ARG A 55 -12.01 10.62 0.91
N ALA A 56 -12.22 9.47 1.56
CA ALA A 56 -13.00 9.40 2.78
C ALA A 56 -12.31 10.09 3.97
N ASP A 57 -10.97 10.15 3.96
CA ASP A 57 -10.16 10.62 5.09
C ASP A 57 -9.32 11.88 4.77
N GLY A 58 -8.82 12.03 3.54
CA GLY A 58 -7.86 13.04 3.11
C GLY A 58 -8.41 14.41 2.70
N GLY A 59 -9.71 14.68 2.93
CA GLY A 59 -10.32 16.00 2.70
C GLY A 59 -10.18 16.53 1.26
N GLU A 60 -10.12 17.86 1.10
CA GLU A 60 -10.05 18.52 -0.22
C GLU A 60 -8.84 18.05 -1.07
N ALA A 61 -7.72 17.71 -0.43
CA ALA A 61 -6.51 17.25 -1.12
C ALA A 61 -6.70 15.90 -1.83
N ALA A 62 -7.64 15.09 -1.38
CA ALA A 62 -7.89 13.77 -1.95
C ALA A 62 -8.98 13.75 -3.04
N GLU A 63 -9.73 14.84 -3.22
CA GLU A 63 -10.97 14.87 -4.00
C GLU A 63 -10.75 14.48 -5.48
N SER A 64 -9.62 14.88 -6.06
CA SER A 64 -9.26 14.57 -7.46
C SER A 64 -8.62 13.20 -7.66
N ILE A 65 -8.31 12.46 -6.59
CA ILE A 65 -7.61 11.16 -6.70
C ILE A 65 -8.54 10.14 -7.33
N ARG A 66 -8.01 9.30 -8.22
CA ARG A 66 -8.73 8.23 -8.88
C ARG A 66 -7.95 6.93 -8.80
N ASP A 67 -8.66 5.83 -8.64
CA ASP A 67 -8.06 4.50 -8.71
C ASP A 67 -7.57 4.26 -10.15
N THR A 68 -6.29 3.94 -10.31
CA THR A 68 -5.74 3.47 -11.57
C THR A 68 -4.92 2.22 -11.29
N VAL A 69 -5.26 1.11 -11.95
CA VAL A 69 -4.53 -0.14 -11.83
C VAL A 69 -3.36 -0.09 -12.80
N GLY A 70 -2.18 0.33 -12.32
CA GLY A 70 -0.93 0.32 -13.08
C GLY A 70 -0.51 1.68 -13.64
N ALA A 71 0.76 2.00 -13.40
CA ALA A 71 1.52 3.16 -13.87
C ALA A 71 0.98 4.53 -13.42
N HIS A 72 1.68 5.15 -12.47
CA HIS A 72 1.79 6.60 -12.42
C HIS A 72 2.27 7.05 -13.82
N PRO A 73 1.53 7.87 -14.58
CA PRO A 73 2.16 8.62 -15.65
C PRO A 73 3.14 9.56 -14.95
N GLY A 74 4.42 9.42 -15.28
CA GLY A 74 5.44 10.36 -14.83
C GLY A 74 5.15 11.79 -15.28
#